data_AF-W7D649-F1
#
_entry.id   AF-W7D649-F1
#
_cell.length_a   1.000
_cell.length_b   1.000
_cell.length_c   1.000
_cell.angle_alpha   90.00
_cell.angle_beta   90.00
_cell.angle_gamma   90.00
#
_symmetry.space_group_name_H-M   'P 1'
#
loop_
_entity.id
_entity.type
_entity.pdbx_description
1 polymer ?
#
loop_
_entity_poly.entity_id
_entity_poly.type
_entity_poly.pdbx_seq_one_letter_code
_entity_poly.pdbx_strand_id
1 'polypeptide(L)' 'MKLISAFLGIVFGFIILFQFIPSWFPQTAESIQLMKEGLQMGLDWCVAHWGRATFGLMLMVALFWVAYGRKQ' A
#
# COMPACT_ATOMS: atom_id res chain seq x y z
N MET A 1 5.91 -9.25 18.86
CA MET A 1 4.52 -9.44 19.31
C MET A 1 3.66 -8.18 19.18
N LYS A 2 4.09 -7.01 19.69
CA LYS A 2 3.31 -5.74 19.59
C LYS A 2 2.94 -5.28 18.17
N LEU A 3 3.83 -5.48 17.20
CA LEU A 3 3.57 -5.17 15.78
C LEU A 3 2.48 -6.04 15.16
N ILE A 4 2.47 -7.33 15.49
CA ILE A 4 1.50 -8.31 14.98
C ILE A 4 0.11 -8.01 15.56
N SER A 5 0.02 -7.69 16.85
CA SER A 5 -1.25 -7.30 17.48
C SER A 5 -1.80 -5.99 16.94
N ALA A 6 -0.94 -5.00 16.69
CA ALA A 6 -1.35 -3.74 16.08
C ALA A 6 -1.86 -3.96 14.65
N PHE A 7 -1.17 -4.79 13.87
CA PHE A 7 -1.57 -5.14 12.51
C PHE A 7 -2.93 -5.84 12.47
N LEU A 8 -3.14 -6.84 13.33
CA LEU A 8 -4.42 -7.56 13.44
C LEU A 8 -5.57 -6.62 13.87
N GLY A 9 -5.32 -5.69 14.79
CA GLY A 9 -6.30 -4.69 15.19
C GLY A 9 -6.73 -3.77 14.05
N ILE A 10 -5.78 -3.35 13.22
CA ILE A 10 -6.05 -2.54 12.02
C ILE A 10 -6.89 -3.33 11.00
N VAL A 11 -6.52 -4.59 10.73
CA VAL A 11 -7.27 -5.47 9.81
C VAL A 11 -8.70 -5.67 10.32
N PHE A 12 -8.88 -5.90 11.61
CA PHE A 12 -10.20 -6.06 12.21
C PHE A 12 -11.05 -4.79 12.11
N GLY A 13 -10.45 -3.61 12.33
CA GLY A 13 -11.12 -2.33 12.15
C GLY A 13 -11.60 -2.11 10.71
N PHE A 14 -10.79 -2.49 9.72
CA PHE A 14 -11.17 -2.43 8.31
C PHE A 14 -12.33 -3.38 7.96
N ILE A 15 -12.37 -4.58 8.54
CA ILE A 15 -13.48 -5.52 8.35
C ILE A 15 -14.78 -4.92 8.88
N ILE A 16 -14.76 -4.33 10.08
CA ILE A 16 -15.92 -3.63 10.65
C ILE A 16 -16.38 -2.52 9.70
N LEU A 17 -15.43 -1.69 9.26
CA LEU A 17 -15.74 -0.52 8.46
C LEU A 17 -16.28 -0.85 7.06
N PHE A 18 -15.72 -1.85 6.37
CA PHE A 18 -16.11 -2.18 5.00
C PHE A 18 -17.25 -3.21 4.89
N GLN A 19 -17.51 -3.98 5.94
CA GLN A 19 -18.46 -5.08 5.88
C GLN A 19 -19.67 -4.88 6.80
N PHE A 20 -19.45 -4.40 8.03
CA PHE A 20 -20.53 -4.25 9.02
C PHE A 20 -21.21 -2.88 8.95
N ILE A 21 -20.47 -1.79 8.76
CA ILE A 21 -21.07 -0.45 8.66
C ILE A 21 -22.05 -0.33 7.48
N PRO A 22 -21.75 -0.81 6.26
CA PRO A 22 -22.72 -0.80 5.15
C PRO A 22 -23.97 -1.63 5.43
N SER A 23 -23.83 -2.72 6.20
CA SER A 23 -24.95 -3.58 6.57
C SER A 23 -25.87 -2.94 7.61
N TRP A 24 -25.33 -2.14 8.54
CA TRP A 24 -26.12 -1.46 9.57
C TRP A 24 -26.63 -0.09 9.14
N PHE A 25 -25.90 0.58 8.24
CA PHE A 25 -26.21 1.92 7.76
C PHE A 25 -26.16 1.94 6.22
N PRO A 26 -27.22 1.46 5.55
CA PRO A 26 -27.25 1.34 4.09
C PRO A 26 -27.07 2.68 3.36
N GLN A 27 -27.44 3.80 4.01
CA GLN A 27 -27.17 5.16 3.51
C GLN A 27 -25.68 5.52 3.39
N THR A 28 -24.79 4.80 4.07
CA THR A 28 -23.33 4.98 4.00
C THR A 28 -22.64 3.93 3.14
N ALA A 29 -23.41 2.98 2.58
CA ALA A 29 -22.83 1.89 1.77
C ALA A 29 -22.13 2.43 0.52
N GLU A 30 -22.73 3.41 -0.16
CA GLU A 30 -22.15 4.03 -1.37
C GLU A 30 -20.85 4.78 -1.06
N SER A 31 -20.80 5.56 0.01
CA SER A 31 -19.59 6.29 0.40
C SER A 31 -18.46 5.35 0.85
N ILE A 32 -18.80 4.25 1.52
CA ILE A 32 -17.83 3.21 1.89
C ILE A 32 -17.32 2.45 0.67
N GLN A 33 -18.18 2.22 -0.33
CA GLN A 33 -17.78 1.62 -1.60
C GLN A 33 -16.82 2.53 -2.38
N LEU A 34 -17.12 3.83 -2.50
CA LEU A 34 -16.20 4.81 -3.10
C LEU A 34 -14.86 4.88 -2.35
N MET A 35 -14.87 4.78 -1.02
CA MET A 35 -13.64 4.74 -0.23
C MET A 35 -12.81 3.49 -0.53
N LYS A 36 -13.46 2.34 -0.74
CA LYS A 36 -12.80 1.08 -1.12
C LYS A 36 -12.16 1.18 -2.51
N GLU A 37 -12.87 1.76 -3.48
CA GLU A 37 -12.36 2.01 -4.83
C GLU A 37 -11.16 2.96 -4.82
N GLY A 38 -11.22 4.05 -4.04
CA GLY A 38 -10.09 4.98 -3.86
C GLY A 38 -8.86 4.32 -3.24
N LEU A 39 -9.05 3.42 -2.27
CA LEU A 39 -7.96 2.62 -1.69
C LEU A 39 -7.36 1.64 -2.70
N GLN A 40 -8.18 0.99 -3.53
CA GLN A 40 -7.68 0.12 -4.60
C GLN A 40 -6.91 0.93 -5.64
N MET A 41 -7.41 2.07 -6.07
CA MET A 41 -6.71 2.96 -7.01
C MET A 41 -5.38 3.45 -6.43
N GLY A 42 -5.35 3.83 -5.15
CA GLY A 42 -4.13 4.22 -4.46
C GLY A 42 -3.12 3.08 -4.34
N LEU A 43 -3.60 1.86 -4.09
CA LEU A 43 -2.76 0.65 -4.06
C LEU A 43 -2.21 0.32 -5.45
N ASP A 44 -3.04 0.35 -6.49
CA ASP A 44 -2.63 0.12 -7.87
C ASP A 44 -1.63 1.17 -8.34
N TRP A 45 -1.85 2.44 -7.98
CA TRP A 45 -0.89 3.51 -8.23
C TRP A 45 0.44 3.24 -7.51
N CYS A 46 0.39 2.84 -6.24
CA CYS A 46 1.58 2.45 -5.49
C CYS A 46 2.29 1.29 -6.20
N VAL A 47 1.62 0.18 -6.48
CA VAL A 47 2.21 -0.99 -7.14
C VAL A 47 2.81 -0.62 -8.51
N ALA A 48 2.13 0.20 -9.31
CA ALA A 48 2.62 0.66 -10.61
C ALA A 48 3.88 1.54 -10.49
N HIS A 49 3.99 2.35 -9.43
CA HIS A 49 5.14 3.23 -9.20
C HIS A 49 6.24 2.57 -8.37
N TRP A 50 5.94 1.51 -7.63
CA TRP A 50 6.91 0.71 -6.89
C TRP A 50 7.95 0.10 -7.83
N GLY A 51 7.53 -0.40 -9.00
CA GLY A 51 8.45 -0.86 -10.05
C GLY A 51 9.42 0.24 -10.51
N ARG A 52 8.95 1.49 -10.63
CA ARG A 52 9.78 2.64 -11.04
C ARG A 52 10.73 3.09 -9.93
N ALA A 53 10.29 3.08 -8.68
CA ALA A 53 11.12 3.42 -7.52
C ALA A 53 12.20 2.37 -7.26
N THR A 54 11.84 1.09 -7.30
CA THR A 54 12.80 -0.03 -7.15
C THR A 54 13.78 -0.11 -8.30
N PHE A 55 13.32 0.05 -9.55
CA PHE A 55 14.20 0.13 -10.71
C PHE A 55 15.14 1.33 -10.66
N GLY A 56 14.63 2.51 -10.26
CA GLY A 56 15.44 3.71 -10.06
C GLY A 56 16.55 3.50 -9.01
N LEU A 57 16.23 2.83 -7.89
CA LEU A 57 17.19 2.53 -6.84
C LEU A 57 18.25 1.50 -7.29
N MET A 58 17.85 0.44 -8.00
CA MET A 58 18.80 -0.51 -8.61
C MET A 58 19.73 0.16 -9.63
N LEU A 59 19.19 1.02 -10.49
CA LEU A 59 19.96 1.76 -11.48
C LEU A 59 20.98 2.69 -10.80
N MET A 60 20.57 3.36 -9.72
CA MET A 60 21.48 4.20 -8.93
C MET A 60 22.62 3.37 -8.32
N VAL A 61 22.32 2.22 -7.71
CA VAL A 61 23.32 1.29 -7.16
C VAL A 61 24.27 0.79 -8.25
N ALA A 62 23.76 0.42 -9.43
CA ALA A 62 24.56 0.00 -10.56
C ALA A 62 25.49 1.12 -11.08
N LEU A 63 25.00 2.35 -11.15
CA LEU A 63 25.81 3.51 -11.54
C LEU A 63 26.89 3.83 -10.51
N PHE A 64 26.58 3.75 -9.22
CA PHE A 64 27.57 3.86 -8.13
C PHE A 64 28.63 2.76 -8.25
N TRP A 65 28.23 1.54 -8.56
CA TRP A 65 29.16 0.42 -8.77
C TRP A 65 30.08 0.65 -9.98
N VAL A 66 29.56 1.16 -11.09
CA VAL A 66 30.39 1.49 -12.27
C VAL A 66 31.34 2.66 -12.00
N ALA A 67 30.87 3.67 -11.25
CA ALA A 67 31.65 4.86 -10.95
C ALA A 67 32.77 4.61 -9.93
N TYR A 68 32.53 3.79 -8.90
CA TYR A 68 33.47 3.57 -7.80
C TYR A 68 34.09 2.17 -7.75
N GLY A 69 33.49 1.19 -8.43
CA GLY A 69 33.98 -0.19 -8.51
C GLY A 69 35.17 -0.38 -9.45
N ARG A 70 35.51 0.60 -10.30
CA ARG A 70 36.77 0.64 -11.07
C ARG A 70 37.94 1.21 -10.26
N LYS A 71 38.09 0.76 -9.01
CA LYS A 71 39.31 0.91 -8.21
C LYS A 71 39.87 -0.46 -7.86
N GLN A 72 40.17 -1.27 -8.88
CA GLN A 72 41.23 -2.28 -8.89
C GLN A 72 41.84 -2.27 -10.29
#